data_AF-A0A8S3J283-F1
#
_entry.id   AF-A0A8S3J283-F1
#
_cell.length_a   1.000
_cell.length_b   1.000
_cell.length_c   1.000
_cell.angle_alpha   90.00
_cell.angle_beta   90.00
_cell.angle_gamma   90.00
#
_symmetry.space_group_name_H-M   'P 1'
#
loop_
_entity.id
_entity.type
_entity.pdbx_description
1 polymer ?
#
loop_
_entity_poly.entity_id
_entity_poly.type
_entity_poly.pdbx_seq_one_letter_code
_entity_poly.pdbx_strand_id
1 'polypeptide(L)'
;MDAISFVLGEPTKSLRVRKLSELIHGAPINKPVSNRASVGLVFVSITSDESGDHNEHEKRFQRFIIGNASEYRVDGRQLSAAEYNEELENMGIIPKAKNFLIFQGQVESIAMKTPKEFTAMFEELSRSGELREEYEQAKQEKNKAEHDTHANFQKKKGVEKQKKEVRLEKEVAQKYAALKSQYDELQLQLKLFQLYHNKQEL
;
A
#
# COMPACT_ATOMS: atom_id res chain seq x y z
N MET A 1 -15.41 -32.77 4.26
CA MET A 1 -14.85 -31.47 3.83
C MET A 1 -15.71 -30.29 4.27
N ASP A 2 -16.99 -30.22 3.90
CA ASP A 2 -17.81 -29.03 4.18
C ASP A 2 -18.01 -28.74 5.68
N ALA A 3 -18.14 -29.77 6.52
CA ALA A 3 -18.26 -29.58 7.98
C ALA A 3 -16.99 -28.96 8.59
N ILE A 4 -15.80 -29.39 8.14
CA ILE A 4 -14.51 -28.83 8.55
C ILE A 4 -14.38 -27.40 8.03
N SER A 5 -14.67 -27.19 6.74
CA SER A 5 -14.65 -25.87 6.09
C SER A 5 -15.59 -24.89 6.80
N PHE A 6 -16.75 -25.37 7.23
CA PHE A 6 -17.73 -24.59 7.98
C PHE A 6 -17.18 -24.12 9.33
N VAL A 7 -16.57 -25.01 10.13
CA VAL A 7 -15.96 -24.61 11.43
C VAL A 7 -14.77 -23.68 11.24
N LEU A 8 -13.97 -23.88 10.19
CA LEU A 8 -12.80 -23.05 9.88
C LEU A 8 -13.16 -21.69 9.26
N GLY A 9 -14.45 -21.35 9.18
CA GLY A 9 -14.90 -20.00 8.83
C GLY A 9 -15.10 -19.74 7.34
N GLU A 10 -15.08 -20.78 6.48
CA GLU A 10 -15.31 -20.58 5.05
C GLU A 10 -16.71 -19.97 4.77
N PRO A 11 -16.82 -19.12 3.73
CA PRO A 11 -18.10 -18.55 3.31
C PRO A 11 -19.02 -19.60 2.69
N THR A 12 -20.32 -19.34 2.72
CA THR A 12 -21.36 -20.23 2.16
C THR A 12 -21.11 -20.64 0.70
N LYS A 13 -20.52 -19.74 -0.09
CA LYS A 13 -20.14 -20.00 -1.49
C LYS A 13 -19.16 -21.18 -1.63
N SER A 14 -18.19 -21.30 -0.72
CA SER A 14 -17.24 -22.43 -0.71
C SER A 14 -17.91 -23.74 -0.26
N LEU A 15 -18.99 -23.64 0.51
CA LEU A 15 -19.74 -24.77 1.07
C LEU A 15 -20.83 -25.31 0.14
N ARG A 16 -20.88 -24.85 -1.13
CA ARG A 16 -21.84 -25.30 -2.16
C ARG A 16 -23.32 -25.09 -1.78
N VAL A 17 -23.60 -24.17 -0.86
CA VAL A 17 -24.96 -23.81 -0.41
C VAL A 17 -25.19 -22.30 -0.56
N ARG A 18 -26.44 -21.89 -0.72
CA ARG A 18 -26.79 -20.46 -0.80
C ARG A 18 -27.01 -19.87 0.58
N LYS A 19 -27.62 -20.64 1.48
CA LYS A 19 -27.95 -20.24 2.86
C LYS A 19 -27.38 -21.23 3.85
N LEU A 20 -26.95 -20.74 5.02
CA LEU A 20 -26.47 -21.61 6.09
C LEU A 20 -27.54 -22.59 6.57
N SER A 21 -28.82 -22.20 6.55
CA SER A 21 -29.94 -23.08 6.89
C SER A 21 -30.04 -24.32 6.01
N GLU A 22 -29.51 -24.30 4.78
CA GLU A 22 -29.51 -25.44 3.84
C GLU A 22 -28.54 -26.56 4.27
N LEU A 23 -27.60 -26.26 5.17
CA LEU A 23 -26.68 -27.24 5.75
C LEU A 23 -27.34 -28.10 6.84
N ILE A 24 -28.52 -27.70 7.32
CA ILE A 24 -29.27 -28.47 8.31
C ILE A 24 -29.84 -29.72 7.64
N HIS A 25 -29.68 -30.88 8.28
CA HIS A 25 -30.22 -32.14 7.79
C HIS A 25 -31.72 -32.02 7.43
N GLY A 26 -32.07 -32.48 6.24
CA GLY A 26 -33.43 -32.40 5.70
C GLY A 26 -33.83 -31.04 5.08
N ALA A 27 -33.01 -29.99 5.19
CA ALA A 27 -33.31 -28.69 4.57
C ALA A 27 -33.39 -28.73 3.03
N PRO A 28 -32.52 -29.47 2.29
CA PRO A 28 -32.60 -29.53 0.82
C PRO A 28 -33.91 -30.14 0.28
N ILE A 29 -34.58 -30.98 1.08
CA ILE A 29 -35.87 -31.61 0.74
C ILE A 29 -37.07 -30.88 1.40
N ASN A 30 -36.86 -29.63 1.84
CA ASN A 30 -37.85 -28.80 2.55
C ASN A 30 -38.44 -29.44 3.83
N LYS A 31 -37.67 -30.30 4.51
CA LYS A 31 -38.04 -30.93 5.79
C LYS A 31 -36.89 -30.81 6.80
N PRO A 32 -36.50 -29.59 7.20
CA PRO A 32 -35.41 -29.41 8.16
C PRO A 32 -35.77 -30.03 9.51
N VAL A 33 -34.88 -30.85 10.06
CA VAL A 33 -35.11 -31.52 11.36
C VAL A 33 -34.96 -30.59 12.56
N SER A 34 -34.35 -29.42 12.36
CA SER A 34 -34.09 -28.43 13.39
C SER A 34 -33.88 -27.06 12.75
N ASN A 35 -34.01 -25.99 13.53
CA ASN A 35 -33.59 -24.64 13.16
C ASN A 35 -32.15 -24.31 13.60
N ARG A 36 -31.49 -25.28 14.25
CA ARG A 36 -30.12 -25.14 14.78
C ARG A 36 -29.28 -26.35 14.42
N ALA A 37 -28.03 -26.10 14.08
CA ALA A 37 -27.00 -27.10 13.91
C ALA A 37 -25.68 -26.56 14.45
N SER A 38 -24.74 -27.43 14.81
CA SER A 38 -23.41 -27.01 15.26
C SER A 38 -22.38 -28.02 14.82
N VAL A 39 -21.21 -27.52 14.47
CA VAL A 39 -20.04 -28.37 14.23
C VAL A 39 -18.94 -27.90 15.17
N GLY A 40 -18.26 -28.84 15.80
CA GLY A 40 -17.11 -28.59 16.66
C GLY A 40 -15.88 -29.30 16.14
N LEU A 41 -14.73 -28.66 16.29
CA LEU A 41 -13.43 -29.19 15.95
C LEU A 41 -12.51 -28.99 17.16
N VAL A 42 -11.84 -30.04 17.58
CA VAL A 42 -10.91 -30.03 18.71
C VAL A 42 -9.52 -30.16 18.14
N PHE A 43 -8.67 -29.17 18.39
CA PHE A 43 -7.25 -29.23 18.11
C PHE A 43 -6.53 -29.71 19.36
N VAL A 44 -5.66 -30.69 19.21
CA VAL A 44 -4.77 -31.17 20.27
C VAL A 44 -3.36 -30.82 19.86
N SER A 45 -2.72 -29.89 20.58
CA SER A 45 -1.30 -29.61 20.39
C SER A 45 -0.49 -30.36 21.43
N ILE A 46 0.45 -31.18 20.97
CA ILE A 46 1.36 -31.95 21.80
C ILE A 46 2.68 -31.17 21.87
N THR A 47 3.05 -30.71 23.06
CA THR A 47 4.35 -30.11 23.33
C THR A 47 5.19 -31.06 24.17
N SER A 48 6.43 -31.29 23.74
CA SER A 48 7.38 -32.09 24.51
C SER A 48 8.28 -31.16 25.31
N ASP A 49 8.33 -31.35 26.62
CA ASP A 49 9.25 -30.63 27.48
C ASP A 49 10.66 -31.23 27.39
N GLU A 50 11.69 -30.51 27.83
CA GLU A 50 13.08 -31.00 27.88
C GLU A 50 13.23 -32.27 28.76
N SER A 51 12.24 -32.55 29.61
CA SER A 51 12.17 -33.75 30.46
C SER A 51 11.58 -34.97 29.74
N GLY A 52 11.16 -34.84 28.48
CA GLY A 52 10.52 -35.91 27.70
C GLY A 52 9.05 -36.17 28.06
N ASP A 53 8.44 -35.32 28.89
CA ASP A 53 7.02 -35.38 29.20
C ASP A 53 6.21 -34.68 28.10
N HIS A 54 5.05 -35.23 27.77
CA HIS A 54 4.18 -34.72 26.72
C HIS A 54 2.99 -34.00 27.34
N ASN A 55 2.95 -32.68 27.21
CA ASN A 55 1.79 -31.88 27.59
C ASN A 55 0.84 -31.78 26.39
N GLU A 56 -0.42 -32.17 26.61
CA GLU A 56 -1.50 -32.04 25.64
C GLU A 56 -2.33 -30.80 25.96
N HIS A 57 -2.36 -29.85 25.02
CA HIS A 57 -3.26 -28.70 25.10
C HIS A 57 -4.38 -28.89 24.09
N GLU A 58 -5.62 -28.97 24.59
CA GLU A 58 -6.81 -29.05 23.75
C GLU A 58 -7.44 -27.67 23.57
N LYS A 59 -7.84 -27.36 22.34
CA LYS A 59 -8.59 -26.14 22.01
C LYS A 59 -9.77 -26.47 21.13
N ARG A 60 -10.98 -26.10 21.58
CA ARG A 60 -12.24 -26.49 20.94
C ARG A 60 -12.86 -25.31 20.21
N PHE A 61 -12.91 -25.40 18.90
CA PHE A 61 -13.56 -24.44 18.01
C PHE A 61 -14.95 -24.95 17.63
N GLN A 62 -15.98 -24.11 17.76
CA GLN A 62 -17.33 -24.47 17.40
C GLN A 62 -18.00 -23.35 16.62
N ARG A 63 -18.74 -23.74 15.58
CA ARG A 63 -19.60 -22.84 14.83
C ARG A 63 -21.03 -23.37 14.85
N PHE A 64 -21.96 -22.50 15.21
CA PHE A 64 -23.38 -22.80 15.28
C PHE A 64 -24.11 -22.11 14.13
N ILE A 65 -25.16 -22.76 13.65
CA ILE A 65 -26.16 -22.22 12.73
C ILE A 65 -27.40 -21.94 13.57
N ILE A 66 -27.88 -20.70 13.55
CA ILE A 66 -29.12 -20.28 14.23
C ILE A 66 -29.98 -19.56 13.21
N GLY A 67 -30.94 -20.28 12.64
CA GLY A 67 -31.69 -19.80 11.48
C GLY A 67 -30.75 -19.56 10.28
N ASN A 68 -30.57 -18.29 9.90
CA ASN A 68 -29.66 -17.87 8.82
C ASN A 68 -28.34 -17.26 9.32
N ALA A 69 -28.18 -17.09 10.63
CA ALA A 69 -26.98 -16.52 11.23
C ALA A 69 -26.01 -17.61 11.70
N SER A 70 -24.73 -17.25 11.87
CA SER A 70 -23.75 -18.10 12.53
C SER A 70 -23.22 -17.48 13.80
N GLU A 71 -23.06 -18.32 14.82
CA GLU A 71 -22.43 -17.96 16.10
C GLU A 71 -21.12 -18.75 16.25
N TYR A 72 -20.09 -18.09 16.77
CA TYR A 72 -18.73 -18.61 16.91
C TYR A 72 -18.40 -18.80 18.38
N ARG A 73 -17.82 -19.95 18.74
CA ARG A 73 -17.37 -20.23 20.11
C ARG A 73 -16.00 -20.90 20.12
N VAL A 74 -15.17 -20.51 21.07
CA VAL A 74 -13.90 -21.17 21.40
C VAL A 74 -13.95 -21.56 22.86
N ASP A 75 -13.70 -22.84 23.17
CA ASP A 75 -13.76 -23.41 24.53
C ASP A 75 -15.06 -23.09 25.28
N GLY A 76 -16.17 -23.05 24.53
CA GLY A 76 -17.50 -22.73 25.05
C GLY A 76 -17.79 -21.24 25.20
N ARG A 77 -16.79 -20.35 25.08
CA ARG A 77 -16.97 -18.89 25.10
C ARG A 77 -17.40 -18.38 23.73
N GLN A 78 -18.47 -17.60 23.68
CA GLN A 78 -18.92 -16.92 22.47
C GLN A 78 -17.99 -15.76 22.12
N LEU A 79 -17.56 -15.71 20.86
CA LEU A 79 -16.68 -14.70 20.30
C LEU A 79 -17.29 -14.08 19.05
N SER A 80 -16.81 -12.89 18.68
CA SER A 80 -17.08 -12.32 17.37
C SER A 80 -16.38 -13.13 16.27
N ALA A 81 -16.82 -12.96 15.01
CA ALA A 81 -16.17 -13.60 13.88
C ALA A 81 -14.71 -13.15 13.70
N ALA A 82 -14.38 -11.90 14.09
CA ALA A 82 -13.02 -11.37 14.01
C ALA A 82 -12.10 -12.03 15.04
N GLU A 83 -12.50 -12.05 16.32
CA GLU A 83 -11.75 -12.70 17.40
C GLU A 83 -11.60 -14.21 17.15
N TYR A 84 -12.65 -14.86 16.64
CA TYR A 84 -12.58 -16.28 16.28
C TYR A 84 -11.55 -16.57 15.18
N ASN A 85 -11.48 -15.69 14.17
CA ASN A 85 -10.48 -15.82 13.10
C ASN A 85 -9.07 -15.53 13.64
N GLU A 86 -8.90 -14.56 14.53
CA GLU A 86 -7.63 -14.29 15.19
C GLU A 86 -7.14 -15.49 16.00
N GLU A 87 -8.03 -16.18 16.72
CA GLU A 87 -7.71 -17.41 17.44
C GLU A 87 -7.31 -18.57 16.52
N LEU A 88 -7.92 -18.69 15.34
CA LEU A 88 -7.49 -19.65 14.30
C LEU A 88 -6.13 -19.26 13.71
N GLU A 89 -5.92 -17.97 13.47
CA GLU A 89 -4.68 -17.43 12.92
C GLU A 89 -3.50 -17.60 13.89
N ASN A 90 -3.73 -17.52 15.20
CA ASN A 90 -2.74 -17.81 16.24
C ASN A 90 -2.28 -19.27 16.22
N MET A 91 -3.11 -20.19 15.71
CA MET A 91 -2.72 -21.58 15.48
C MET A 91 -2.09 -21.81 14.09
N GLY A 92 -1.87 -20.75 13.30
CA GLY A 92 -1.33 -20.82 11.95
C GLY A 92 -2.36 -21.16 10.87
N ILE A 93 -3.65 -21.18 11.20
CA ILE A 93 -4.73 -21.41 10.24
C ILE A 93 -5.27 -20.05 9.81
N ILE A 94 -4.95 -19.62 8.59
CA ILE A 94 -5.40 -18.33 8.04
C ILE A 94 -6.57 -18.57 7.07
N PRO A 95 -7.84 -18.40 7.48
CA PRO A 95 -8.99 -18.76 6.63
C PRO A 95 -9.02 -18.00 5.30
N LYS A 96 -8.54 -16.76 5.28
CA LYS A 96 -8.49 -15.93 4.07
C LYS A 96 -7.53 -16.47 3.00
N ALA A 97 -6.37 -16.97 3.43
CA ALA A 97 -5.32 -17.44 2.52
C ALA A 97 -5.64 -18.78 1.84
N LYS A 98 -6.66 -19.54 2.33
CA LYS A 98 -7.13 -20.81 1.75
C LYS A 98 -6.03 -21.85 1.51
N ASN A 99 -4.97 -21.83 2.30
CA ASN A 99 -3.78 -22.67 2.09
C ASN A 99 -3.94 -24.09 2.63
N PHE A 100 -4.95 -24.36 3.46
CA PHE A 100 -5.11 -25.62 4.18
C PHE A 100 -6.31 -26.46 3.69
N LEU A 101 -7.20 -25.88 2.86
CA LEU A 101 -8.33 -26.60 2.25
C LEU A 101 -8.14 -26.63 0.74
N ILE A 102 -8.02 -27.84 0.21
CA ILE A 102 -7.96 -28.09 -1.23
C ILE A 102 -9.29 -28.69 -1.67
N PHE A 103 -10.08 -27.90 -2.39
CA PHE A 103 -11.31 -28.34 -3.02
C PHE A 103 -11.05 -28.99 -4.38
N GLN A 104 -12.01 -29.79 -4.85
CA GLN A 104 -11.93 -30.39 -6.18
C GLN A 104 -11.84 -29.28 -7.25
N GLY A 105 -10.86 -29.39 -8.16
CA GLY A 105 -10.59 -28.38 -9.20
C GLY A 105 -9.71 -27.20 -8.75
N GLN A 106 -9.37 -27.09 -7.46
CA GLN A 106 -8.53 -25.99 -6.96
C GLN A 106 -7.09 -26.09 -7.45
N VAL A 107 -6.55 -27.31 -7.61
CA VAL A 107 -5.19 -27.52 -8.14
C VAL A 107 -5.08 -27.01 -9.58
N GLU A 108 -6.06 -27.31 -10.42
CA GLU A 108 -6.13 -26.81 -11.80
C GLU A 108 -6.30 -25.28 -11.83
N SER A 109 -7.17 -24.74 -10.98
CA SER A 109 -7.36 -23.29 -10.85
C SER A 109 -6.08 -22.57 -10.43
N ILE A 110 -5.28 -23.14 -9.52
CA ILE A 110 -3.99 -22.57 -9.10
C ILE A 110 -2.99 -22.61 -10.27
N ALA A 111 -2.95 -23.71 -11.03
CA ALA A 111 -2.09 -23.83 -12.21
C ALA A 111 -2.47 -22.84 -13.34
N MET A 112 -3.75 -22.44 -13.40
CA MET A 112 -4.29 -21.48 -14.38
C MET A 112 -4.17 -20.01 -13.94
N LYS A 113 -3.68 -19.72 -12.72
CA LYS A 113 -3.53 -18.33 -12.25
C LYS A 113 -2.50 -17.57 -13.07
N THR A 114 -2.77 -16.29 -13.29
CA THR A 114 -1.78 -15.38 -13.87
C THR A 114 -0.65 -15.12 -12.86
N PRO A 115 0.56 -14.73 -13.32
CA PRO A 115 1.68 -14.41 -12.42
C PRO A 115 1.30 -13.36 -11.36
N LYS A 116 0.46 -12.38 -11.71
CA LYS A 116 -0.01 -11.33 -10.81
C LYS A 116 -0.93 -11.85 -9.71
N GLU A 117 -1.84 -12.76 -10.05
CA GLU A 117 -2.73 -13.41 -9.07
C GLU A 117 -1.95 -14.35 -8.15
N PHE A 118 -0.89 -14.99 -8.68
CA PHE A 118 -0.02 -15.84 -7.90
C PHE A 118 0.81 -15.04 -6.89
N THR A 119 1.39 -13.90 -7.29
CA THR A 119 2.09 -13.00 -6.36
C THR A 119 1.15 -12.43 -5.30
N ALA A 120 -0.10 -12.10 -5.66
CA ALA A 120 -1.09 -11.63 -4.70
C ALA A 120 -1.44 -12.70 -3.67
N MET A 121 -1.55 -13.97 -4.09
CA MET A 121 -1.75 -15.10 -3.17
C MET A 121 -0.57 -15.25 -2.19
N PHE A 122 0.67 -15.07 -2.67
CA PHE A 122 1.85 -15.08 -1.81
C PHE A 122 1.86 -13.90 -0.82
N GLU A 123 1.49 -12.70 -1.27
CA GLU A 123 1.42 -11.50 -0.45
C GLU A 123 0.39 -11.64 0.69
N GLU A 124 -0.72 -12.32 0.42
CA GLU A 124 -1.73 -12.65 1.43
C GLU A 124 -1.20 -13.69 2.44
N LEU A 125 -0.46 -14.70 1.98
CA LEU A 125 0.17 -15.69 2.85
C LEU A 125 1.27 -15.10 3.74
N SER A 126 2.06 -14.16 3.22
CA SER A 126 3.10 -13.46 3.99
C SER A 126 2.57 -12.35 4.89
N ARG A 127 1.25 -12.04 4.82
CA ARG A 127 0.62 -10.88 5.48
C ARG A 127 1.21 -9.52 5.09
N SER A 128 2.06 -9.46 4.07
CA SER A 128 2.66 -8.20 3.62
C SER A 128 1.63 -7.26 2.99
N GLY A 129 0.44 -7.78 2.62
CA GLY A 129 -0.66 -6.97 2.13
C GLY A 129 -1.18 -5.91 3.13
N GLU A 130 -0.95 -6.08 4.44
CA GLU A 130 -1.33 -5.08 5.45
C GLU A 130 -0.53 -3.77 5.29
N LEU A 131 0.73 -3.87 4.87
CA LEU A 131 1.63 -2.74 4.66
C LEU A 131 1.44 -2.08 3.29
N ARG A 132 0.59 -2.64 2.43
CA ARG A 132 0.41 -2.17 1.05
C ARG A 132 -0.12 -0.75 0.98
N GLU A 133 -1.06 -0.40 1.83
CA GLU A 133 -1.65 0.94 1.85
C GLU A 133 -0.64 2.00 2.31
N GLU A 134 0.07 1.73 3.41
CA GLU A 134 1.15 2.59 3.90
C GLU A 134 2.26 2.75 2.85
N TYR A 135 2.67 1.65 2.19
CA TYR A 135 3.66 1.68 1.12
C TYR A 135 3.22 2.55 -0.06
N GLU A 136 1.98 2.42 -0.51
CA GLU A 136 1.47 3.19 -1.66
C GLU A 136 1.36 4.68 -1.32
N GLN A 137 0.94 5.04 -0.10
CA GLN A 137 0.94 6.42 0.38
C GLN A 137 2.35 7.01 0.42
N ALA A 138 3.31 6.30 1.03
CA ALA A 138 4.70 6.74 1.12
C ALA A 138 5.34 6.88 -0.27
N LYS A 139 5.03 5.97 -1.19
CA LYS A 139 5.50 6.02 -2.58
C LYS A 139 4.95 7.24 -3.33
N GLN A 140 3.68 7.57 -3.13
CA GLN A 140 3.08 8.77 -3.74
C GLN A 140 3.73 10.05 -3.21
N GLU A 141 3.94 10.14 -1.89
CA GLU A 141 4.60 11.29 -1.27
C GLU A 141 6.05 11.44 -1.77
N LYS A 142 6.80 10.33 -1.83
CA LYS A 142 8.15 10.29 -2.39
C LYS A 142 8.17 10.82 -3.83
N ASN A 143 7.29 10.32 -4.69
CA ASN A 143 7.24 10.73 -6.10
C ASN A 143 6.89 12.22 -6.25
N LYS A 144 6.01 12.75 -5.38
CA LYS A 144 5.67 14.16 -5.35
C LYS A 144 6.88 15.02 -4.95
N ALA A 145 7.60 14.62 -3.90
CA ALA A 145 8.82 15.30 -3.46
C ALA A 145 9.92 15.27 -4.54
N GLU A 146 10.10 14.13 -5.23
CA GLU A 146 11.04 14.03 -6.36
C GLU A 146 10.65 14.97 -7.51
N HIS A 147 9.35 15.07 -7.83
CA HIS A 147 8.89 15.99 -8.86
C HIS A 147 9.11 17.46 -8.47
N ASP A 148 8.80 17.83 -7.23
CA ASP A 148 8.95 19.21 -6.74
C ASP A 148 10.43 19.62 -6.65
N THR A 149 11.30 18.72 -6.19
CA THR A 149 12.74 18.97 -6.15
C THR A 149 13.31 19.13 -7.56
N HIS A 150 12.87 18.30 -8.52
CA HIS A 150 13.27 18.43 -9.92
C HIS A 150 12.82 19.77 -10.52
N ALA A 151 11.56 20.17 -10.29
CA ALA A 151 11.03 21.45 -10.75
C ALA A 151 11.78 22.65 -10.14
N ASN A 152 12.09 22.60 -8.85
CA ASN A 152 12.86 23.64 -8.16
C ASN A 152 14.31 23.73 -8.69
N PHE A 153 14.94 22.58 -8.97
CA PHE A 153 16.26 22.55 -9.58
C PHE A 153 16.25 23.20 -10.97
N GLN A 154 15.25 22.90 -11.81
CA GLN A 154 15.11 23.55 -13.12
C GLN A 154 14.90 25.06 -13.01
N LYS A 155 14.03 25.52 -12.09
CA LYS A 155 13.83 26.95 -11.81
C LYS A 155 15.13 27.64 -11.38
N LYS A 156 15.87 27.04 -10.45
CA LYS A 156 17.17 27.56 -9.99
C LYS A 156 18.16 27.71 -11.15
N LYS A 157 18.26 26.69 -12.01
CA LYS A 157 19.12 26.74 -13.20
C LYS A 157 18.71 27.86 -14.16
N GLY A 158 17.40 28.11 -14.31
CA GLY A 158 16.88 29.25 -15.07
C GLY A 158 17.31 30.60 -14.50
N VAL A 159 17.14 30.79 -13.18
CA VAL A 159 17.55 32.02 -12.47
C VAL A 159 19.06 32.24 -12.56
N GLU A 160 19.88 31.19 -12.45
CA GLU A 160 21.33 31.31 -12.59
C GLU A 160 21.76 31.76 -13.99
N LYS A 161 21.06 31.31 -15.05
CA LYS A 161 21.29 31.79 -16.42
C LYS A 161 20.94 33.28 -16.55
N GLN A 162 19.75 33.68 -16.10
CA GLN A 162 19.32 35.08 -16.11
C GLN A 162 20.29 35.98 -15.33
N LYS A 163 20.77 35.52 -14.17
CA LYS A 163 21.77 36.25 -13.37
C LYS A 163 23.08 36.47 -14.12
N LYS A 164 23.52 35.48 -14.92
CA LYS A 164 24.72 35.62 -15.76
C LYS A 164 24.51 36.62 -16.89
N GLU A 165 23.36 36.58 -17.55
CA GLU A 165 22.99 37.52 -18.63
C GLU A 165 22.94 38.96 -18.10
N VAL A 166 22.22 39.22 -17.01
CA VAL A 166 22.14 40.54 -16.38
C VAL A 166 23.51 41.06 -15.94
N ARG A 167 24.41 40.18 -15.48
CA ARG A 167 25.78 40.58 -15.13
C ARG A 167 26.57 41.04 -16.37
N LEU A 168 26.45 40.34 -17.49
CA LEU A 168 27.09 40.72 -18.74
C LEU A 168 26.55 42.06 -19.25
N GLU A 169 25.23 42.26 -19.23
CA GLU A 169 24.60 43.53 -19.60
C GLU A 169 25.09 44.69 -18.73
N LYS A 170 25.20 44.47 -17.41
CA LYS A 170 25.76 45.46 -16.49
C LYS A 170 27.21 45.83 -16.83
N GLU A 171 28.06 44.85 -17.12
CA GLU A 171 29.47 45.09 -17.49
C GLU A 171 29.58 45.88 -18.81
N VAL A 172 28.73 45.58 -19.79
CA VAL A 172 28.66 46.32 -21.06
C VAL A 172 28.19 47.76 -20.83
N ALA A 173 27.14 47.96 -20.04
CA ALA A 173 26.61 49.29 -19.73
C ALA A 173 27.64 50.16 -18.98
N GLN A 174 28.40 49.57 -18.05
CA GLN A 174 29.47 50.27 -17.33
C GLN A 174 30.62 50.69 -18.27
N LYS A 175 31.04 49.81 -19.18
CA LYS A 175 32.06 50.14 -20.19
C LYS A 175 31.58 51.26 -21.12
N TYR A 176 30.32 51.20 -21.56
CA TYR A 176 29.72 52.24 -22.39
C TYR A 176 29.69 53.59 -21.67
N ALA A 177 29.25 53.62 -20.40
CA ALA A 177 29.21 54.85 -19.61
C ALA A 177 30.61 55.48 -19.43
N ALA A 178 31.64 54.66 -19.16
CA ALA A 178 33.01 55.13 -19.06
C ALA A 178 33.53 55.72 -20.39
N LEU A 179 33.29 55.02 -21.51
CA LEU A 179 33.72 55.49 -22.83
C LEU A 179 32.97 56.75 -23.27
N LYS A 180 31.69 56.86 -22.91
CA LYS A 180 30.87 58.05 -23.16
C LYS A 180 31.39 59.26 -22.39
N SER A 181 31.76 59.09 -21.12
CA SER A 181 32.39 60.15 -20.32
C SER A 181 33.70 60.62 -20.94
N GLN A 182 34.56 59.70 -21.39
CA GLN A 182 35.81 60.06 -22.07
C GLN A 182 35.55 60.80 -23.38
N TYR A 183 34.59 60.33 -24.18
CA TYR A 183 34.19 61.00 -25.42
C TYR A 183 33.70 62.43 -25.17
N ASP A 184 32.84 62.62 -24.17
CA ASP A 184 32.30 63.94 -23.85
C ASP A 184 33.40 64.90 -23.35
N GLU A 185 34.38 64.40 -22.60
CA GLU A 185 35.57 65.16 -22.15
C GLU A 185 36.48 65.58 -23.32
N LEU A 186 36.80 64.64 -24.22
CA LEU A 186 37.55 64.92 -25.46
C LEU A 186 36.80 65.92 -26.35
N GLN A 187 35.48 65.81 -26.46
CA GLN A 187 34.68 66.74 -27.23
C GLN A 187 34.68 68.15 -26.61
N LEU A 188 34.63 68.24 -25.28
CA LEU A 188 34.76 69.50 -24.55
C LEU A 188 36.13 70.15 -24.82
N GLN A 189 37.22 69.36 -24.72
CA GLN A 189 38.58 69.83 -25.01
C GLN A 189 38.71 70.34 -26.46
N LEU A 190 38.17 69.61 -27.44
CA LEU A 190 38.16 70.03 -28.84
C LEU A 190 37.43 71.37 -29.03
N LYS A 191 36.26 71.53 -28.43
CA LYS A 191 35.48 72.79 -28.51
C LYS A 191 36.23 73.95 -27.85
N LEU A 192 36.86 73.73 -26.69
CA LEU A 192 37.67 74.75 -26.03
C LEU A 192 38.89 75.15 -26.87
N PHE A 193 39.55 74.18 -27.51
CA PHE A 193 40.67 74.44 -28.41
C PHE A 193 40.26 75.29 -29.63
N GLN A 194 39.12 74.95 -30.25
CA GLN A 194 38.56 75.72 -31.36
C GLN A 194 38.21 77.16 -30.95
N LEU A 195 37.65 77.36 -29.75
CA LEU A 195 37.35 78.70 -29.22
C LEU A 195 38.61 79.52 -28.94
N TYR A 196 39.68 78.90 -28.42
CA TYR A 196 40.94 79.57 -28.14
C TYR A 196 41.60 80.09 -29.42
N HIS A 197 41.69 79.26 -30.46
CA HIS A 197 42.31 79.65 -31.74
C HIS A 197 41.49 80.69 -32.51
N ASN A 198 40.15 80.57 -32.51
CA ASN A 198 39.28 81.61 -33.11
C ASN A 198 39.42 82.97 -32.43
N LYS A 199 39.88 83.03 -31.18
CA LYS A 199 40.15 84.29 -30.45
C LYS A 199 41.53 84.88 -30.76
N GLN A 200 42.47 84.10 -31.30
CA GLN A 200 43.81 84.57 -31.66
C GLN A 200 43.89 85.09 -33.12
N GLU A 201 42.93 84.71 -33.97
CA GLU A 201 42.81 85.22 -35.35
C GLU A 201 41.99 86.52 -35.48
N LEU A 202 41.53 87.10 -34.36
CA LEU A 202 40.82 88.38 -34.24
C LEU A 202 41.75 89.44 -33.64
#